data_AF-W5TIN2-F1
#
_entry.id   AF-W5TIN2-F1
#
_cell.length_a   1.000
_cell.length_b   1.000
_cell.length_c   1.000
_cell.angle_alpha   90.00
_cell.angle_beta   90.00
_cell.angle_gamma   90.00
#
_symmetry.space_group_name_H-M   'P 1'
#
loop_
_entity.id
_entity.type
_entity.pdbx_description
1 polymer ?
#
loop_
_entity_poly.entity_id
_entity_poly.type
_entity_poly.pdbx_seq_one_letter_code
_entity_poly.pdbx_strand_id
1 'polypeptide(L)'
;MKLRLLGSGSDHGTCPAVYASDVGPLVVQGDVTPREGVVLVPHALLDWLEPGMTLPVEATGTAGEILVPGEPLTDPSVLSQLRLADHETAVVVR
;
A
#
# COMPACT_ATOMS: atom_id res chain seq x y z
N MET A 1 -4.97 10.65 10.17
CA MET A 1 -3.90 9.73 10.62
C MET A 1 -2.56 10.27 10.12
N LYS A 2 -1.49 10.08 10.89
CA LYS A 2 -0.11 10.36 10.46
C LYS A 2 0.55 9.08 9.97
N LEU A 3 1.17 9.14 8.80
CA LEU A 3 1.84 7.99 8.18
C LEU A 3 3.34 7.99 8.46
N ARG A 4 3.89 6.79 8.70
CA ARG A 4 5.32 6.50 8.76
C ARG A 4 5.66 5.50 7.66
N LEU A 5 6.55 5.89 6.75
CA LEU A 5 7.03 5.00 5.69
C LEU A 5 7.78 3.81 6.33
N LEU A 6 7.35 2.60 6.00
CA LEU A 6 8.04 1.36 6.37
C LEU A 6 9.03 0.96 5.27
N GLY A 7 8.62 1.11 4.01
CA GLY A 7 9.51 0.91 2.87
C GLY A 7 8.83 1.20 1.55
N SER A 8 9.65 1.33 0.50
CA SER A 8 9.20 1.61 -0.86
C SER A 8 10.15 1.02 -1.89
N GLY A 9 9.62 0.65 -3.06
CA GLY A 9 10.34 0.01 -4.16
C GLY A 9 11.08 0.94 -5.11
N SER A 10 11.08 2.26 -4.89
CA SER A 10 11.82 3.21 -5.73
C SER A 10 12.97 3.88 -4.97
N ASP A 11 14.06 4.19 -5.67
CA ASP A 11 15.25 4.91 -5.15
C ASP A 11 14.93 6.32 -4.57
N HIS A 12 13.68 6.78 -4.74
CA HIS A 12 13.17 8.04 -4.23
C HIS A 12 11.96 7.89 -3.28
N GLY A 13 11.62 6.67 -2.87
CA GLY A 13 10.65 6.40 -1.80
C GLY A 13 9.20 6.70 -2.17
N THR A 14 8.81 6.51 -3.43
CA THR A 14 7.51 6.97 -3.94
C THR A 14 6.53 5.89 -4.33
N CYS A 15 6.93 4.73 -4.88
CA CYS A 15 5.99 3.66 -5.23
C CYS A 15 6.73 2.37 -5.64
N PRO A 16 6.16 1.19 -5.36
CA PRO A 16 5.05 0.93 -4.42
C PRO A 16 5.54 1.06 -2.98
N ALA A 17 4.64 1.32 -2.03
CA ALA A 17 5.03 1.68 -0.66
C ALA A 17 4.04 1.16 0.40
N VAL A 18 4.57 0.88 1.59
CA VAL A 18 3.79 0.50 2.77
C VAL A 18 4.09 1.45 3.94
N TYR A 19 3.03 1.86 4.63
CA TYR A 19 3.08 2.82 5.72
C TYR A 19 2.39 2.25 6.95
N ALA A 20 2.97 2.49 8.12
CA ALA A 20 2.27 2.36 9.39
C ALA A 20 1.52 3.65 9.70
N SER A 21 0.27 3.55 10.17
CA SER A 21 -0.45 4.70 10.72
C SER A 21 -0.33 4.77 12.24
N ASP A 22 -0.36 5.99 12.78
CA ASP A 22 -0.40 6.26 14.22
C ASP A 22 -1.68 5.77 14.92
N VAL A 23 -2.68 5.31 14.16
CA VAL A 23 -3.96 4.81 14.67
C VAL A 23 -4.13 3.29 14.49
N GLY A 24 -3.09 2.57 14.04
CA GLY A 24 -3.04 1.11 13.96
C GLY A 24 -3.02 0.52 12.54
N PRO A 25 -3.96 0.87 11.64
CA PRO A 25 -4.02 0.36 10.28
C PRO A 25 -2.74 0.61 9.48
N LEU A 26 -2.49 -0.28 8.51
CA LEU A 26 -1.51 -0.05 7.46
C LEU A 26 -2.15 0.73 6.31
N VAL A 27 -1.34 1.51 5.59
CA VAL A 27 -1.70 2.06 4.29
C VAL A 27 -0.76 1.46 3.25
N VAL A 28 -1.33 0.92 2.18
CA VAL A 28 -0.58 0.35 1.06
C VAL A 28 -0.86 1.16 -0.19
N GLN A 29 0.21 1.66 -0.81
CA GLN A 29 0.20 2.35 -2.09
C GLN A 29 0.66 1.40 -3.19
N GLY A 30 -0.10 1.34 -4.28
CA GLY A 30 0.21 0.51 -5.44
C GLY A 30 -0.63 0.88 -6.65
N ASP A 31 -0.55 0.05 -7.70
CA ASP A 31 -1.22 0.33 -8.96
C ASP A 31 -2.74 0.12 -8.85
N VAL A 32 -3.49 0.98 -9.54
CA VAL A 32 -4.93 0.86 -9.69
C VAL A 32 -5.26 -0.46 -10.37
N THR A 33 -6.25 -1.17 -9.82
CA THR A 33 -6.80 -2.38 -10.43
C THR A 33 -8.26 -2.16 -10.85
N PRO A 34 -8.84 -3.03 -11.69
CA PRO A 34 -10.28 -2.99 -11.97
C PRO A 34 -11.18 -3.25 -10.75
N ARG A 35 -10.63 -3.75 -9.63
CA ARG A 35 -11.35 -3.99 -8.39
C ARG A 35 -11.12 -2.81 -7.44
N GLU A 36 -12.17 -2.06 -7.13
CA GLU A 36 -12.11 -1.01 -6.12
C GLU A 36 -11.66 -1.59 -4.77
N GLY A 37 -10.81 -0.86 -4.06
CA GLY A 37 -10.25 -1.31 -2.78
C GLY A 37 -9.18 -2.40 -2.92
N VAL A 38 -8.63 -2.60 -4.11
CA VAL A 38 -7.51 -3.53 -4.31
C VAL A 38 -6.41 -2.85 -5.11
N VAL A 39 -5.19 -2.92 -4.59
CA VAL A 39 -3.98 -2.44 -5.27
C VAL A 39 -3.09 -3.61 -5.68
N LEU A 40 -2.41 -3.46 -6.82
CA LEU A 40 -1.37 -4.39 -7.26
C LEU A 40 -0.01 -3.88 -6.77
N VAL A 41 0.77 -4.75 -6.13
CA VAL A 41 2.10 -4.42 -5.58
C VAL A 41 3.07 -5.59 -5.75
N PRO A 42 4.39 -5.36 -5.81
CA PRO A 42 5.38 -6.42 -5.74
C PRO A 42 5.37 -7.06 -4.35
N HIS A 43 5.61 -8.37 -4.31
CA HIS A 43 5.67 -9.13 -3.04
C HIS A 43 6.75 -8.63 -2.08
N ALA A 44 7.78 -7.94 -2.57
CA ALA A 44 8.85 -7.35 -1.76
C ALA A 44 8.33 -6.32 -0.73
N LEU A 45 7.10 -5.81 -0.87
CA LEU A 45 6.47 -4.99 0.17
C LEU A 45 6.36 -5.71 1.51
N LEU A 46 6.26 -7.05 1.49
CA LEU A 46 6.18 -7.87 2.69
C LEU A 46 7.47 -7.80 3.53
N ASP A 47 8.61 -7.53 2.90
CA ASP A 47 9.92 -7.47 3.56
C ASP A 47 10.04 -6.24 4.49
N TRP A 48 9.17 -5.24 4.34
CA TRP A 48 9.18 -4.01 5.13
C TRP A 48 8.20 -4.03 6.31
N LEU A 49 7.42 -5.10 6.48
CA LEU A 49 6.53 -5.22 7.61
C LEU A 49 7.32 -5.45 8.90
N GLU A 50 6.92 -4.77 9.97
CA GLU A 50 7.49 -4.98 11.30
C GLU A 50 6.85 -6.23 11.96
N PRO A 51 7.57 -6.91 12.89
CA PRO A 51 7.02 -8.07 13.58
C PRO A 51 5.65 -7.81 14.22
N GLY A 52 4.68 -8.68 13.95
CA GLY A 52 3.32 -8.58 14.46
C GLY A 52 2.34 -7.81 13.56
N MET A 53 2.82 -7.20 12.47
CA MET A 53 1.95 -6.64 11.44
C MET A 53 1.36 -7.74 10.54
N THR A 54 0.14 -7.51 10.07
CA THR A 54 -0.57 -8.42 9.15
C THR A 54 -0.97 -7.69 7.89
N LEU A 55 -0.77 -8.32 6.73
CA LEU A 55 -1.20 -7.81 5.45
C LEU A 55 -1.97 -8.91 4.68
N PRO A 56 -3.25 -8.70 4.33
CA PRO A 56 -3.97 -9.62 3.47
C PRO A 56 -3.40 -9.54 2.06
N VAL A 57 -3.20 -10.69 1.43
CA VAL A 57 -2.65 -10.78 0.07
C VAL A 57 -3.44 -11.80 -0.73
N GLU A 58 -3.70 -11.50 -2.00
CA GLU A 58 -4.20 -12.43 -2.99
C GLU A 58 -3.12 -12.65 -4.06
N ALA A 59 -3.01 -13.88 -4.56
CA ALA A 59 -2.08 -14.20 -5.65
C ALA A 59 -2.56 -13.61 -6.99
N THR A 60 -1.61 -13.36 -7.89
CA THR A 60 -1.90 -12.90 -9.26
C THR A 60 -1.38 -13.89 -10.30
N GLY A 61 -1.68 -13.65 -11.57
CA GLY A 61 -1.08 -14.38 -12.68
C GLY A 61 0.35 -13.94 -13.01
N THR A 62 0.83 -12.83 -12.43
CA THR A 62 2.15 -12.28 -12.70
C THR A 62 3.12 -12.66 -11.58
N ALA A 63 4.25 -13.29 -11.95
CA ALA A 63 5.26 -13.66 -10.97
C ALA A 63 5.85 -12.41 -10.30
N GLY A 64 5.94 -12.44 -8.97
CA GLY A 64 6.51 -11.35 -8.18
C GLY A 64 5.51 -10.27 -7.76
N GLU A 65 4.26 -10.30 -8.26
CA GLU A 65 3.18 -9.36 -7.92
C GLU A 65 2.07 -10.04 -7.10
N ILE A 66 1.53 -9.29 -6.16
CA ILE A 66 0.41 -9.66 -5.29
C ILE A 66 -0.65 -8.56 -5.31
N LEU A 67 -1.90 -8.94 -5.05
CA LEU A 67 -2.97 -7.99 -4.81
C LEU A 67 -3.13 -7.80 -3.31
N VAL A 68 -3.32 -6.56 -2.88
CA VAL A 68 -3.60 -6.21 -1.49
C VAL A 68 -5.00 -5.62 -1.42
N PRO A 69 -5.99 -6.37 -0.90
CA PRO A 69 -7.33 -5.84 -0.64
C PRO A 69 -7.35 -4.99 0.64
N GLY A 70 -8.17 -3.95 0.64
CA GLY A 70 -8.43 -3.10 1.77
C GLY A 70 -9.59 -2.14 1.51
N GLU A 71 -9.72 -1.12 2.34
CA GLU A 71 -10.67 -0.03 2.12
C GLU A 71 -10.02 1.07 1.27
N PRO A 72 -10.68 1.58 0.21
CA PRO A 72 -10.16 2.71 -0.56
C PRO A 72 -9.80 3.91 0.32
N LEU A 73 -8.58 4.41 0.20
CA LEU A 73 -8.18 5.61 0.92
C LEU A 73 -8.72 6.85 0.21
N THR A 74 -9.75 7.47 0.80
CA THR A 74 -10.41 8.66 0.23
C THR A 74 -10.21 9.93 1.05
N ASP A 75 -9.67 9.84 2.26
CA ASP A 75 -9.42 10.99 3.14
C ASP A 75 -8.35 11.92 2.54
N PRO A 76 -8.70 13.16 2.14
CA PRO A 76 -7.76 14.09 1.52
C PRO A 76 -6.55 14.45 2.41
N SER A 77 -6.74 14.44 3.73
CA SER A 77 -5.67 14.74 4.69
C SER A 77 -4.60 13.65 4.74
N VAL A 78 -4.97 12.42 4.38
CA VAL A 78 -4.05 11.27 4.34
C VAL A 78 -3.46 11.14 2.95
N LEU A 79 -4.28 11.31 1.90
CA LEU A 79 -3.81 11.34 0.51
C LEU A 79 -2.73 12.39 0.28
N SER A 80 -2.82 13.56 0.92
CA SER A 80 -1.79 14.61 0.81
C SER A 80 -0.44 14.25 1.44
N GLN A 81 -0.35 13.16 2.21
CA GLN A 81 0.91 12.62 2.75
C GLN A 81 1.58 11.63 1.79
N LEU A 82 0.86 11.17 0.76
CA LEU A 82 1.34 10.22 -0.25
C LEU A 82 1.83 10.96 -1.50
N ARG A 83 2.65 10.27 -2.31
CA ARG A 83 3.04 10.73 -3.65
C ARG A 83 2.51 9.72 -4.67
N LEU A 84 1.30 9.95 -5.14
CA LEU A 84 0.62 9.06 -6.10
C LEU A 84 0.87 9.52 -7.53
N ALA A 85 1.28 8.59 -8.39
CA ALA A 85 1.19 8.78 -9.84
C ALA A 85 -0.27 8.60 -10.31
N ASP A 86 -0.58 9.05 -11.54
CA ASP A 86 -1.94 8.97 -12.10
C ASP A 86 -2.50 7.53 -12.19
N HIS A 87 -1.64 6.52 -12.20
CA HIS A 87 -1.99 5.11 -12.27
C HIS A 87 -1.98 4.40 -10.90
N GLU A 88 -1.77 5.16 -9.83
CA GLU A 88 -1.65 4.62 -8.48
C GLU A 88 -2.82 5.03 -7.59
N THR A 89 -3.07 4.22 -6.58
CA THR A 89 -3.99 4.52 -5.49
C THR A 89 -3.48 3.91 -4.19
N ALA A 90 -4.25 4.07 -3.12
CA ALA A 90 -3.91 3.49 -1.83
C ALA A 90 -5.13 2.89 -1.14
N VAL A 91 -4.87 1.88 -0.31
CA VAL A 91 -5.87 1.21 0.53
C VAL A 91 -5.45 1.22 1.99
N VAL A 92 -6.44 1.30 2.88
CA VAL A 92 -6.28 1.11 4.31
C VAL A 92 -6.56 -0.36 4.64
N VAL A 93 -5.63 -1.00 5.35
CA VAL A 93 -5.71 -2.40 5.76
C VAL A 93 -5.85 -2.47 7.28
N ARG A 94 -6.87 -3.22 7.74
CA ARG A 94 -7.22 -3.43 9.15
C ARG A 94 -7.19 -4.89 9.54
#